data_AF-A0A9E2FM85-F1
#
_entry.id   AF-A0A9E2FM85-F1
#
_cell.length_a   1.000
_cell.length_b   1.000
_cell.length_c   1.000
_cell.angle_alpha   90.00
_cell.angle_beta   90.00
_cell.angle_gamma   90.00
#
_symmetry.space_group_name_H-M   'P 1'
#
loop_
_entity.id
_entity.type
_entity.pdbx_description
1 polymer ?
#
loop_
_entity_poly.entity_id
_entity_poly.type
_entity_poly.pdbx_seq_one_letter_code
_entity_poly.pdbx_strand_id
1 'polypeptide(L)'
;EKVKRVDLRVTVYDTKSPLHDINFMDIEGKKDGIIYKSAMDQARHWHGLIAVLIKMADNEDVRKEGGESSAKANGGSTSSLADELAKLSDLRDKGVLSDEEFSIQKQKLLS
;
A
#
# COMPACT_ATOMS: atom_id res chain seq x y z
N GLU A 1 -25.58 2.36 -18.49
CA GLU A 1 -24.70 1.20 -18.74
C GLU A 1 -24.80 0.26 -17.54
N LYS A 2 -24.91 -1.05 -17.77
CA LYS A 2 -24.97 -2.04 -16.70
C LYS A 2 -23.60 -2.71 -16.52
N VAL A 3 -23.24 -3.01 -15.28
CA VAL A 3 -21.99 -3.67 -14.90
C VAL A 3 -22.34 -4.83 -13.99
N LYS A 4 -21.77 -6.00 -14.24
CA LYS A 4 -22.01 -7.20 -13.42
C LYS A 4 -20.91 -7.47 -12.41
N ARG A 5 -19.68 -7.03 -12.72
CA ARG A 5 -18.52 -7.45 -11.97
C ARG A 5 -17.47 -6.35 -11.82
N VAL A 6 -16.88 -6.28 -10.63
CA VAL A 6 -15.70 -5.44 -10.34
C VAL A 6 -14.68 -6.34 -9.67
N ASP A 7 -13.55 -6.54 -10.35
CA ASP A 7 -12.40 -7.28 -9.82
C ASP A 7 -11.16 -6.37 -9.80
N LEU A 8 -10.34 -6.52 -8.77
CA LEU A 8 -8.96 -6.06 -8.77
C LEU A 8 -8.06 -7.25 -9.10
N ARG A 9 -7.39 -7.19 -10.26
CA ARG A 9 -6.37 -8.16 -10.65
C ARG A 9 -5.00 -7.69 -10.21
N VAL A 10 -4.34 -8.49 -9.38
CA VAL A 10 -2.97 -8.27 -8.93
C VAL A 10 -2.07 -9.29 -9.60
N THR A 11 -0.96 -8.81 -10.17
CA THR A 11 0.09 -9.68 -10.72
C THR A 11 1.31 -9.63 -9.82
N VAL A 12 1.82 -10.78 -9.41
CA VAL A 12 3.00 -10.91 -8.56
C VAL A 12 4.07 -11.77 -9.22
N TYR A 13 5.31 -11.64 -8.77
CA TYR A 13 6.45 -12.42 -9.28
C TYR A 13 6.47 -13.85 -8.71
N ASP A 14 5.40 -14.61 -8.97
CA ASP A 14 5.30 -16.04 -8.70
C ASP A 14 5.04 -16.77 -10.03
N THR A 15 5.97 -17.64 -10.45
CA THR A 15 5.86 -18.38 -11.72
C THR A 15 4.80 -19.48 -11.70
N LYS A 16 4.31 -19.89 -10.53
CA LYS A 16 3.27 -20.91 -10.39
C LYS A 16 1.88 -20.29 -10.35
N SER A 17 1.71 -19.17 -9.65
CA SER A 17 0.43 -18.49 -9.48
C SER A 17 0.59 -16.96 -9.56
N PRO A 18 0.90 -16.40 -10.74
CA PRO A 18 1.20 -14.97 -10.86
C PRO A 18 -0.04 -14.08 -10.75
N LEU A 19 -1.24 -14.60 -10.97
CA LEU A 19 -2.48 -13.81 -11.08
C LEU A 19 -3.41 -14.08 -9.90
N HIS A 20 -3.79 -13.02 -9.20
CA HIS A 20 -4.77 -13.05 -8.12
C HIS A 20 -5.88 -12.04 -8.39
N ASP A 21 -7.14 -12.50 -8.38
CA ASP A 21 -8.31 -11.66 -8.58
C ASP A 21 -9.09 -11.50 -7.27
N ILE A 22 -9.32 -10.26 -6.86
CA ILE A 22 -10.14 -9.92 -5.69
C ILE A 22 -11.46 -9.34 -6.20
N ASN A 23 -12.56 -10.03 -5.93
CA ASN A 23 -13.89 -9.59 -6.33
C ASN A 23 -14.49 -8.62 -5.30
N PHE A 24 -14.96 -7.47 -5.77
CA PHE A 24 -15.67 -6.46 -4.96
C PHE A 24 -17.16 -6.34 -5.32
N MET A 25 -17.56 -6.94 -6.44
CA MET A 25 -18.95 -6.98 -6.89
C MET A 25 -19.12 -8.14 -7.87
N ASP A 26 -20.12 -8.99 -7.69
CA ASP A 26 -20.54 -10.02 -8.65
C ASP A 26 -22.07 -10.06 -8.77
N ILE A 27 -22.67 -8.86 -8.82
CA ILE A 27 -24.10 -8.65 -8.98
C ILE A 27 -24.35 -7.60 -10.06
N GLU A 28 -25.38 -7.80 -10.88
CA GLU A 28 -25.74 -6.86 -11.93
C GLU A 28 -26.26 -5.55 -11.33
N GLY A 29 -25.53 -4.47 -11.58
CA GLY A 29 -25.83 -3.13 -11.09
C GLY A 29 -25.71 -2.08 -12.19
N LYS A 30 -26.21 -0.87 -11.91
CA LYS A 30 -25.97 0.29 -12.77
C LYS A 30 -24.58 0.86 -12.47
N LYS A 31 -23.84 1.27 -13.50
CA LYS A 31 -22.50 1.88 -13.39
C LYS A 31 -22.46 3.19 -12.59
N ASP A 32 -23.58 3.86 -12.43
CA ASP A 32 -23.73 5.06 -11.60
C ASP A 32 -24.39 4.77 -10.23
N GLY A 33 -24.76 3.51 -10.01
CA GLY A 33 -25.45 3.05 -8.81
C GLY A 33 -24.52 2.95 -7.59
N ILE A 34 -25.14 3.00 -6.41
CA ILE A 34 -24.43 2.99 -5.11
C ILE A 34 -23.54 1.75 -4.95
N ILE A 35 -24.03 0.59 -5.37
CA ILE A 35 -23.31 -0.69 -5.27
C ILE A 35 -22.01 -0.65 -6.09
N TYR A 36 -22.10 -0.21 -7.35
CA TYR A 36 -20.92 -0.09 -8.21
C TYR A 36 -19.93 0.93 -7.67
N LYS A 37 -20.40 2.10 -7.21
CA LYS A 37 -19.54 3.14 -6.62
C LYS A 37 -18.80 2.61 -5.39
N SER A 38 -19.52 1.99 -4.47
CA SER A 38 -18.92 1.37 -3.27
C SER A 38 -17.88 0.30 -3.63
N ALA A 39 -18.19 -0.58 -4.58
CA ALA A 39 -17.24 -1.60 -5.03
C ALA A 39 -15.99 -0.98 -5.69
N MET A 40 -16.16 0.06 -6.50
CA MET A 40 -15.04 0.79 -7.12
C MET A 40 -14.19 1.52 -6.08
N ASP A 41 -14.81 2.13 -5.07
CA ASP A 41 -14.09 2.83 -4.00
C ASP A 41 -13.28 1.84 -3.15
N GLN A 42 -13.85 0.67 -2.84
CA GLN A 42 -13.11 -0.42 -2.19
C GLN A 42 -11.95 -0.94 -3.05
N ALA A 43 -12.19 -1.22 -4.33
CA ALA A 43 -11.15 -1.68 -5.25
C ALA A 43 -10.00 -0.67 -5.37
N ARG A 44 -10.32 0.64 -5.41
CA ARG A 44 -9.31 1.72 -5.43
C ARG A 44 -8.52 1.80 -4.13
N HIS A 45 -9.18 1.67 -2.98
CA HIS A 45 -8.52 1.66 -1.69
C HIS A 45 -7.53 0.50 -1.58
N TRP A 46 -7.96 -0.72 -1.93
CA TRP A 46 -7.09 -1.90 -1.95
C TRP A 46 -5.94 -1.77 -2.94
N HIS A 47 -6.21 -1.24 -4.14
CA HIS A 47 -5.16 -0.93 -5.11
C HIS A 47 -4.11 0.03 -4.52
N GLY A 48 -4.53 1.07 -3.79
CA GLY A 48 -3.63 2.00 -3.11
C GLY A 48 -2.75 1.30 -2.06
N LEU A 49 -3.34 0.50 -1.19
CA LEU A 49 -2.60 -0.27 -0.18
C LEU A 49 -1.58 -1.23 -0.81
N ILE A 50 -1.99 -1.99 -1.82
CA ILE A 50 -1.13 -2.94 -2.52
C ILE A 50 0.00 -2.20 -3.24
N ALA A 51 -0.28 -1.08 -3.91
CA ALA A 51 0.75 -0.29 -4.57
C ALA A 51 1.81 0.22 -3.60
N VAL A 52 1.40 0.63 -2.38
CA VAL A 52 2.32 1.04 -1.31
C VAL A 52 3.15 -0.15 -0.83
N LEU A 53 2.54 -1.33 -0.62
CA LEU A 53 3.24 -2.55 -0.23
C LEU A 53 4.30 -2.99 -1.26
N ILE A 54 3.94 -2.96 -2.54
CA ILE A 54 4.87 -3.28 -3.64
C ILE A 54 6.05 -2.30 -3.61
N LYS A 55 5.77 -0.98 -3.55
CA LYS A 55 6.81 0.03 -3.50
C LYS A 55 7.72 -0.10 -2.27
N MET A 56 7.19 -0.53 -1.13
CA MET A 56 7.99 -0.79 0.06
C MET A 56 8.92 -1.99 -0.13
N ALA A 57 8.43 -3.08 -0.71
CA ALA A 57 9.24 -4.25 -1.05
C ALA A 57 10.35 -3.89 -2.05
N ASP A 58 10.02 -3.17 -3.13
CA ASP A 58 11.01 -2.73 -4.13
C ASP A 58 12.13 -1.89 -3.50
N ASN A 59 11.79 -0.99 -2.57
CA ASN A 59 12.77 -0.16 -1.88
C ASN A 59 13.66 -0.95 -0.90
N GLU A 60 13.15 -2.02 -0.29
CA GLU A 60 13.94 -2.90 0.56
C GLU A 60 14.97 -3.70 -0.24
N ASP A 61 14.60 -4.15 -1.44
CA ASP A 61 15.51 -4.86 -2.34
C ASP A 61 16.62 -3.94 -2.83
N VAL A 62 16.31 -2.68 -3.21
CA VAL A 62 17.32 -1.66 -3.56
C VAL A 62 18.30 -1.40 -2.40
N ARG A 63 17.82 -1.40 -1.15
CA ARG A 63 18.67 -1.20 0.04
C ARG A 63 19.59 -2.38 0.32
N LYS A 64 19.17 -3.61 0.01
CA LYS A 64 20.00 -4.81 0.14
C LYS A 64 21.05 -4.90 -0.96
N GLU A 65 20.70 -4.51 -2.18
CA GLU A 65 21.62 -4.54 -3.33
C GLU A 65 22.65 -3.40 -3.31
N GLY A 66 22.35 -2.27 -2.66
CA GLY A 66 23.28 -1.13 -2.51
C GLY A 66 24.23 -1.18 -1.29
N GLY A 67 24.21 -2.25 -0.49
CA GLY A 67 24.77 -2.26 0.87
C GLY A 67 26.09 -3.00 1.12
N GLU A 68 26.68 -3.69 0.13
CA GLU A 68 27.90 -4.50 0.37
C GLU A 68 29.23 -3.74 0.21
N SER A 69 29.26 -2.42 0.36
CA SER A 69 30.52 -1.67 0.33
C SER A 69 30.54 -0.46 1.27
N SER A 70 30.42 -0.69 2.57
CA SER A 70 31.24 0.06 3.55
C SER A 70 31.10 -0.50 4.95
N ALA A 71 32.25 -0.65 5.59
CA ALA A 71 32.47 -1.30 6.87
C ALA A 71 31.74 -0.66 8.08
N LYS A 72 31.47 -1.51 9.08
CA LYS A 72 31.44 -1.26 10.52
C LYS A 72 31.42 0.23 10.95
N ALA A 73 30.27 0.69 11.45
CA ALA A 73 30.23 1.57 12.61
C ALA A 73 28.92 1.36 13.40
N ASN A 74 29.09 1.25 14.70
CA ASN A 74 28.09 1.00 15.72
C ASN A 74 27.13 2.19 15.87
N GLY A 75 25.82 1.93 16.02
CA GLY A 75 24.83 2.88 16.57
C GLY A 75 23.76 3.35 15.58
N GLY A 76 22.53 2.86 15.70
CA GLY A 76 21.46 3.25 14.79
C GLY A 76 20.05 2.77 15.13
N SER A 77 19.60 2.87 16.37
CA SER A 77 18.17 2.69 16.69
C SER A 77 17.35 3.98 16.54
N THR A 78 17.98 5.16 16.54
CA THR A 78 17.30 6.46 16.40
C THR A 78 17.19 6.94 14.95
N SER A 79 18.08 6.49 14.06
CA SER A 79 18.03 6.80 12.63
C SER A 79 16.78 6.21 11.95
N SER A 80 16.32 5.02 12.36
CA SER A 80 15.13 4.39 11.76
C SER A 80 13.85 5.12 12.13
N LEU A 81 13.69 5.51 13.40
CA LEU A 81 12.45 6.11 13.90
C LEU A 81 12.17 7.49 13.28
N ALA A 82 13.20 8.33 13.14
CA ALA A 82 13.06 9.63 12.51
C ALA A 82 12.68 9.51 11.02
N ASP A 83 13.30 8.57 10.31
CA ASP A 83 13.01 8.30 8.90
C ASP A 83 11.58 7.75 8.71
N GLU A 84 11.10 6.92 9.63
CA GLU A 84 9.74 6.36 9.62
C GLU A 84 8.68 7.43 9.90
N LEU A 85 8.93 8.34 10.85
CA LEU A 85 8.05 9.47 11.12
C LEU A 85 8.00 10.47 9.94
N ALA A 86 9.13 10.71 9.28
CA ALA A 86 9.20 11.56 8.10
C ALA A 86 8.39 10.99 6.93
N LYS A 87 8.50 9.67 6.68
CA LYS A 87 7.70 8.98 5.66
C LYS A 87 6.21 9.01 5.97
N LEU A 88 5.82 8.81 7.23
CA LEU A 88 4.42 8.91 7.64
C LEU A 88 3.85 10.31 7.38
N SER A 89 4.61 11.37 7.67
CA SER A 89 4.19 12.74 7.38
C SER A 89 4.02 12.96 5.88
N ASP A 90 4.99 12.50 5.07
CA ASP A 90 4.94 12.63 3.61
C ASP A 90 3.75 11.90 3.00
N LEU A 91 3.36 10.73 3.53
CA LEU A 91 2.16 10.00 3.11
C LEU A 91 0.86 10.74 3.44
N ARG A 92 0.77 11.35 4.63
CA ARG A 92 -0.37 12.21 5.00
C ARG A 92 -0.43 13.45 4.10
N ASP A 93 0.70 14.13 3.88
CA ASP A 93 0.76 15.37 3.11
C ASP A 93 0.42 15.13 1.62
N LYS A 94 0.67 13.91 1.12
CA LYS A 94 0.25 13.45 -0.21
C LYS A 94 -1.21 12.97 -0.27
N GLY A 95 -1.94 13.00 0.85
CA GLY A 95 -3.32 12.54 0.94
C GLY A 95 -3.49 11.02 0.82
N VAL A 96 -2.41 10.24 0.99
CA VAL A 96 -2.45 8.77 0.98
C VAL A 96 -3.01 8.25 2.29
N LEU A 97 -2.79 8.98 3.38
CA LEU A 97 -3.35 8.70 4.71
C LEU A 97 -4.26 9.84 5.13
N SER A 98 -5.35 9.49 5.82
CA SER A 98 -6.12 10.45 6.60
C SER A 98 -5.36 10.87 7.86
N ASP A 99 -5.74 12.01 8.45
CA ASP A 99 -5.16 12.50 9.71
C ASP A 99 -5.34 11.50 10.88
N GLU A 100 -6.43 10.75 10.86
CA GLU A 100 -6.74 9.68 11.82
C GLU A 100 -5.77 8.51 11.68
N GLU A 101 -5.57 8.01 10.45
CA GLU A 101 -4.64 6.90 10.18
C GLU A 101 -3.18 7.28 10.50
N PHE A 102 -2.79 8.51 10.18
CA PHE A 102 -1.48 9.04 10.55
C PHE A 102 -1.27 9.07 12.07
N SER A 103 -2.27 9.54 12.82
CA SER A 103 -2.17 9.63 14.28
C SER A 103 -2.04 8.27 14.96
N ILE A 104 -2.81 7.27 14.50
CA ILE A 104 -2.75 5.90 15.03
C ILE A 104 -1.35 5.29 14.79
N GLN A 105 -0.81 5.43 13.58
CA GLN A 105 0.51 4.89 13.25
C GLN A 105 1.65 5.63 13.96
N LYS A 106 1.54 6.96 14.10
CA LYS A 106 2.49 7.76 14.87
C LYS A 106 2.54 7.34 16.34
N GLN A 107 1.39 7.12 16.99
CA GLN A 107 1.35 6.63 18.36
C GLN A 107 1.96 5.24 18.51
N LYS A 108 1.72 4.35 17.54
CA LYS A 108 2.29 3.00 17.54
C LYS A 108 3.82 3.01 17.42
N LEU A 109 4.40 3.97 16.70
CA LEU A 109 5.86 4.12 16.53
C LEU A 109 6.55 4.80 17.72
N LEU A 110 5.82 5.60 18.48
CA LEU A 110 6.34 6.30 19.67
C LEU A 110 6.08 5.54 20.98
N SER A 111 5.35 4.42 20.90
CA SER A 111 5.10 3.45 21.97
C SER A 111 6.29 2.52 22.16
#